data_AF-A0A2M7SS50-F1
#
_entry.id   AF-A0A2M7SS50-F1
#
_cell.length_a   1.000
_cell.length_b   1.000
_cell.length_c   1.000
_cell.angle_alpha   90.00
_cell.angle_beta   90.00
_cell.angle_gamma   90.00
#
_symmetry.space_group_name_H-M   'P 1'
#
loop_
_entity.id
_entity.type
_entity.pdbx_description
1 polymer ?
#
loop_
_entity_poly.entity_id
_entity_poly.type
_entity_poly.pdbx_seq_one_letter_code
_entity_poly.pdbx_strand_id
1 'polypeptide(L)' 'MNKQPNSRHCFVCGIENPVGLHLKFYETGPGEVTADYTAPEHFQGYPGVLHGGIVAAILDETAGRA' A
#
# COMPACT_ATOMS: atom_id res chain seq x y z
N MET A 1 4.85 3.60 -16.91
CA MET A 1 4.71 3.23 -15.48
C MET A 1 5.76 2.18 -15.17
N ASN A 2 6.77 2.53 -14.38
CA ASN A 2 7.82 1.58 -13.96
C ASN A 2 7.49 1.05 -12.58
N LYS A 3 7.50 -0.28 -12.39
CA LYS A 3 7.21 -0.89 -11.09
C LYS A 3 8.41 -0.75 -10.16
N GLN A 4 8.19 -0.26 -8.94
CA GLN A 4 9.24 -0.20 -7.90
C GLN A 4 9.48 -1.55 -7.21
N PRO A 5 10.66 -1.76 -6.60
CA PRO A 5 10.93 -2.96 -5.83
C PRO A 5 10.03 -3.08 -4.58
N ASN A 6 9.70 -4.32 -4.25
CA ASN A 6 8.94 -4.72 -3.08
C ASN A 6 9.85 -5.46 -2.08
N SER A 7 9.60 -5.28 -0.79
CA SER A 7 10.25 -6.06 0.27
C SER A 7 9.62 -7.47 0.38
N ARG A 8 10.28 -8.40 1.08
CA ARG A 8 9.70 -9.74 1.32
C ARG A 8 8.57 -9.71 2.34
N HIS A 9 8.82 -9.15 3.54
CA HIS A 9 7.89 -9.25 4.67
C HIS A 9 7.31 -7.90 5.15
N CYS A 10 7.47 -6.81 4.37
CA CYS A 10 6.83 -5.53 4.70
C CYS A 10 5.31 -5.69 4.82
N PHE A 11 4.68 -5.00 5.76
CA PHE A 11 3.22 -5.03 5.90
C PHE A 11 2.50 -4.43 4.68
N VAL A 12 3.02 -3.35 4.09
CA VAL A 12 2.35 -2.67 2.98
C VAL A 12 2.68 -3.33 1.63
N CYS A 13 3.97 -3.46 1.31
CA CYS A 13 4.43 -3.92 0.00
C CYS A 13 4.98 -5.37 0.00
N GLY A 14 4.99 -6.05 1.14
CA GLY A 14 5.64 -7.36 1.29
C GLY A 14 5.03 -8.44 0.40
N ILE A 15 5.82 -9.10 -0.45
CA ILE A 15 5.30 -10.18 -1.33
C ILE A 15 5.05 -11.51 -0.61
N GLU A 16 5.65 -11.70 0.57
CA GLU A 16 5.61 -12.93 1.37
C GLU A 16 5.01 -12.70 2.76
N ASN A 17 4.46 -11.51 3.06
CA ASN A 17 3.78 -11.27 4.34
C ASN A 17 2.36 -11.84 4.26
N PRO A 18 2.00 -12.92 4.98
CA PRO A 18 0.70 -13.57 4.85
C PRO A 18 -0.48 -12.71 5.29
N VAL A 19 -0.22 -11.61 6.01
CA VAL A 19 -1.22 -10.64 6.47
C VAL A 19 -0.93 -9.23 5.92
N GLY A 20 -0.09 -9.13 4.88
CA GLY A 20 0.26 -7.86 4.25
C GLY A 20 -0.82 -7.36 3.29
N LEU A 21 -0.72 -6.07 2.95
CA LEU A 21 -1.61 -5.43 1.97
C LEU A 21 -1.18 -5.73 0.52
N HIS A 22 0.06 -6.18 0.33
CA HIS A 22 0.63 -6.57 -0.96
C HIS A 22 0.55 -5.49 -2.06
N LEU A 23 0.66 -4.20 -1.67
CA LEU A 23 0.63 -3.09 -2.60
C LEU A 23 1.78 -3.15 -3.61
N LYS A 24 1.47 -2.74 -4.84
CA LYS A 24 2.43 -2.57 -5.92
C LYS A 24 2.49 -1.10 -6.25
N PHE A 25 3.70 -0.54 -6.18
CA PHE A 25 3.95 0.86 -6.47
C PHE A 25 4.53 1.04 -7.86
N TYR A 26 4.09 2.08 -8.55
CA TYR A 26 4.51 2.42 -9.89
C TYR A 26 4.90 3.89 -9.98
N GLU A 27 6.04 4.16 -10.60
CA GLU A 27 6.44 5.51 -10.99
C GLU A 27 5.63 5.96 -12.21
N THR A 28 4.97 7.09 -12.08
CA THR A 28 4.14 7.73 -13.11
C THR A 28 4.77 8.99 -13.69
N GLY A 29 5.72 9.59 -12.98
CA GLY A 29 6.47 10.78 -13.37
C GLY A 29 7.62 11.08 -12.40
N PRO A 30 8.41 12.15 -12.64
CA PRO A 30 9.47 12.55 -11.73
C PRO A 30 8.93 12.88 -10.33
N GLY A 31 9.32 12.10 -9.32
CA GLY A 31 8.85 12.25 -7.94
C GLY A 31 7.37 11.88 -7.74
N GLU A 32 6.78 11.11 -8.66
CA GLU A 32 5.39 10.68 -8.56
C GLU A 32 5.29 9.15 -8.53
N VAL A 33 4.65 8.65 -7.47
CA VAL A 33 4.40 7.22 -7.25
C VAL A 33 2.92 6.99 -7.00
N THR A 34 2.39 5.93 -7.60
CA THR A 34 0.98 5.53 -7.47
C THR A 34 0.87 4.06 -7.09
N ALA A 35 -0.21 3.71 -6.38
CA ALA A 35 -0.61 2.34 -6.13
C ALA A 35 -2.14 2.26 -6.07
N ASP A 36 -2.69 1.24 -6.72
CA ASP A 36 -4.11 0.91 -6.63
C ASP A 36 -4.32 -0.16 -5.56
N TYR A 37 -5.29 0.07 -4.68
CA TYR A 37 -5.63 -0.86 -3.62
C TYR A 37 -7.15 -0.94 -3.40
N THR A 38 -7.69 -2.15 -3.49
CA THR A 38 -9.07 -2.45 -3.09
C THR A 38 -9.03 -3.17 -1.75
N ALA A 39 -9.42 -2.47 -0.69
CA ALA A 39 -9.38 -3.04 0.65
C ALA A 39 -10.53 -4.04 0.87
N PRO A 40 -10.27 -5.22 1.46
CA PRO A 40 -11.31 -6.13 1.87
C PRO A 40 -12.11 -5.60 3.07
N GLU A 41 -13.33 -6.08 3.23
CA GLU A 41 -14.27 -5.65 4.28
C GLU A 41 -13.75 -5.83 5.71
N HIS A 42 -12.95 -6.85 5.99
CA HIS A 42 -12.40 -7.09 7.33
C HIS A 42 -11.34 -6.05 7.77
N PHE A 43 -10.99 -5.09 6.90
CA PHE A 43 -10.13 -3.95 7.21
C PHE A 43 -10.91 -2.67 7.54
N GLN A 44 -12.22 -2.76 7.72
CA GLN A 44 -13.05 -1.63 8.12
C GLN A 44 -12.65 -1.08 9.49
N GLY A 45 -12.66 0.25 9.62
CA GLY A 45 -12.66 0.93 10.93
C GLY A 45 -14.08 1.27 11.37
N TYR A 46 -14.89 1.82 10.47
CA TYR A 46 -16.33 1.97 10.60
C TYR A 46 -17.03 1.16 9.49
N PRO A 47 -18.32 0.83 9.64
CA PRO A 47 -19.08 0.12 8.60
C PRO A 47 -18.93 0.78 7.22
N GLY A 48 -18.38 0.04 6.27
CA GLY A 48 -18.11 0.48 4.89
C GLY A 48 -16.92 1.44 4.70
N VAL A 49 -16.11 1.71 5.74
CA VAL A 49 -15.00 2.67 5.70
C VAL A 49 -13.69 1.99 6.11
N LEU A 50 -12.65 2.10 5.27
CA LEU A 50 -11.32 1.56 5.55
C LEU A 50 -10.74 2.13 6.86
N HIS A 51 -10.15 1.27 7.68
CA HIS A 51 -9.54 1.66 8.95
C HIS A 51 -8.43 2.70 8.73
N GLY A 52 -8.48 3.81 9.47
CA GLY A 52 -7.55 4.94 9.30
C GLY A 52 -6.08 4.57 9.46
N GLY A 53 -5.75 3.59 10.31
CA GLY A 53 -4.39 3.07 10.45
C GLY A 53 -3.85 2.37 9.19
N ILE A 54 -4.71 1.72 8.39
CA ILE A 54 -4.30 1.11 7.12
C ILE A 54 -4.08 2.19 6.07
N VAL A 55 -4.96 3.20 6.02
CA VAL A 55 -4.76 4.39 5.17
C VAL A 55 -3.44 5.06 5.51
N ALA A 56 -3.17 5.30 6.80
CA ALA A 56 -1.93 5.90 7.25
C ALA A 56 -0.70 5.07 6.87
N ALA A 57 -0.74 3.74 7.00
CA ALA A 57 0.35 2.86 6.58
C ALA A 57 0.61 2.90 5.07
N ILE A 58 -0.44 2.95 4.25
CA ILE A 58 -0.30 3.12 2.80
C ILE A 58 0.35 4.47 2.48
N LEU A 59 -0.10 5.55 3.13
CA LEU A 59 0.47 6.89 2.93
C LEU A 59 1.92 7.00 3.39
N ASP A 60 2.29 6.38 4.51
CA ASP A 60 3.66 6.31 5.03
C ASP A 60 4.61 5.66 4.00
N GLU A 61 4.25 4.48 3.51
CA GLU A 61 5.03 3.78 2.48
C GLU A 61 5.06 4.54 1.15
N THR A 62 3.96 5.20 0.76
CA THR A 62 3.90 6.02 -0.46
C THR A 62 4.83 7.23 -0.35
N ALA A 63 4.80 7.94 0.78
CA ALA A 63 5.63 9.11 1.03
C ALA A 63 7.12 8.77 1.09
N GLY A 64 7.49 7.59 1.62
CA GLY A 64 8.88 7.12 1.61
C GLY A 64 9.42 6.71 0.24
N ARG A 65 8.55 6.58 -0.77
CA ARG A 65 8.89 6.12 -2.14
C ARG A 65 8.92 7.22 -3.19
N ALA A 66 8.27 8.35 -2.91
CA ALA A 66 8.16 9.51 -3.81
C ALA A 66 9.38 10.44 -3.71
#